data_AF-A0A958PA31-F1
#
_entry.id   AF-A0A958PA31-F1
#
_cell.length_a   1.000
_cell.length_b   1.000
_cell.length_c   1.000
_cell.angle_alpha   90.00
_cell.angle_beta   90.00
_cell.angle_gamma   90.00
#
_symmetry.space_group_name_H-M   'P 1'
#
loop_
_entity.id
_entity.type
_entity.pdbx_description
1 polymer ?
#
loop_
_entity_poly.entity_id
_entity_poly.type
_entity_poly.pdbx_seq_one_letter_code
_entity_poly.pdbx_strand_id
1 'polypeptide(L)'
;MKIQLEFRGFCFCFVLLVLAFSFRGALGASLTESFSSNLSTSLVDDLVLNSVEGKLHPPLFIKGYTGSTADGFRFSVGNGSDGNFIESRYAEFSTNGDLSGNIIRVNTNTTPQLQFQNFTLASGWTLKPEGSNPLVIRALGTVVIEGRIDCSGDAGGSLIATSSTAVTGGTARCGGGNGGNGATAAIPATSGSLGGTIIVGGAGGGVDGPTAGGGATHGGVGAGGGGGGGYQARGIGFQNSAAGTNGGGTGGVRGEMAADHAFTVSGGGSGGGGGDYSATSNGGGGGAGGGIIEIYAVGNIDVASTGEMYANGGVGGGGGSGFTAGGGGGGGGGSIMMISGGDVRLAGPVRANKANGGSDAGPTGGQGADGRTWLLGQGGISIALPGYAINVENPYTQLAVEGNVRYRTDKTFTYTTSIHDSFTSKPTINSVVPIQNLPTGSQIQLEWTSSDTSSFTPSSWNSFNSAQIGQRYLKFRIQLTNTDETSPATLDAMSVNYDPYRQQDFQFSGGCGRVITSANSSAIFILLMLLAIPLICAVGLRFKKV
;
A
#
# COMPACT_ATOMS: atom_id res chain seq x y z
N MET A 1 -35.55 -74.19 -33.97
CA MET A 1 -34.64 -73.07 -33.62
C MET A 1 -35.06 -72.54 -32.25
N LYS A 2 -34.38 -72.97 -31.18
CA LYS A 2 -34.67 -72.55 -29.78
C LYS A 2 -33.97 -71.22 -29.52
N ILE A 3 -34.74 -70.16 -29.28
CA ILE A 3 -34.21 -68.88 -28.81
C ILE A 3 -34.37 -68.88 -27.29
N GLN A 4 -33.27 -69.11 -26.56
CA GLN A 4 -33.22 -68.82 -25.14
C GLN A 4 -32.98 -67.32 -24.98
N LEU A 5 -33.98 -66.61 -24.44
CA LEU A 5 -33.85 -65.21 -24.03
C LEU A 5 -33.27 -65.18 -22.63
N GLU A 6 -32.01 -64.77 -22.49
CA GLU A 6 -31.37 -64.56 -21.18
C GLU A 6 -31.92 -63.29 -20.51
N PHE A 7 -32.84 -63.47 -19.57
CA PHE A 7 -33.46 -62.42 -18.76
C PHE A 7 -32.58 -61.92 -17.59
N ARG A 8 -31.25 -62.03 -17.70
CA ARG A 8 -30.31 -61.78 -16.58
C ARG A 8 -29.76 -60.34 -16.52
N GLY A 9 -29.83 -59.56 -17.59
CA GLY A 9 -29.29 -58.19 -17.61
C GLY A 9 -30.20 -57.10 -17.03
N PHE A 10 -31.52 -57.24 -17.14
CA PHE A 10 -32.47 -56.15 -16.84
C PHE A 10 -32.69 -55.92 -15.34
N CYS A 11 -32.59 -56.98 -14.52
CA CYS A 11 -32.73 -56.87 -13.07
C CYS A 11 -31.51 -56.18 -12.42
N PHE A 12 -30.31 -56.36 -12.98
CA PHE A 12 -29.08 -55.80 -12.43
C PHE A 12 -29.00 -54.28 -12.57
N CYS A 13 -29.44 -53.71 -13.71
CA CYS A 13 -29.49 -52.26 -13.90
C CYS A 13 -30.54 -51.58 -13.02
N PHE A 14 -31.70 -52.22 -12.78
CA PHE A 14 -32.75 -51.65 -11.92
C PHE A 14 -32.33 -51.65 -10.44
N VAL A 15 -31.65 -52.70 -9.98
CA VAL A 15 -31.08 -52.75 -8.62
C VAL A 15 -29.98 -51.70 -8.44
N LEU A 16 -29.11 -51.49 -9.43
CA LEU A 16 -28.07 -50.44 -9.40
C LEU A 16 -28.66 -49.02 -9.39
N LEU A 17 -29.76 -48.78 -10.11
CA LEU A 17 -30.45 -47.48 -10.13
C LEU A 17 -31.21 -47.22 -8.82
N VAL A 18 -31.85 -48.24 -8.24
CA VAL A 18 -32.47 -48.14 -6.91
C VAL A 18 -31.41 -47.92 -5.83
N LEU A 19 -30.27 -48.62 -5.88
CA LEU A 19 -29.12 -48.38 -4.99
C LEU A 19 -28.55 -46.96 -5.13
N ALA A 20 -28.41 -46.44 -6.35
CA ALA A 20 -27.96 -45.06 -6.58
C ALA A 20 -28.93 -44.00 -6.01
N PHE A 21 -30.23 -44.31 -5.94
CA PHE A 21 -31.23 -43.45 -5.30
C PHE A 21 -31.34 -43.65 -3.77
N SER A 22 -31.07 -44.85 -3.24
CA SER A 22 -31.08 -45.11 -1.80
C SER A 22 -29.76 -44.79 -1.09
N PHE A 23 -28.68 -44.52 -1.84
CA PHE A 23 -27.45 -43.90 -1.31
C PHE A 23 -27.53 -42.37 -1.11
N ARG A 24 -28.74 -41.77 -1.10
CA ARG A 24 -28.96 -40.44 -0.47
C ARG A 24 -28.97 -40.51 1.07
N GLY A 25 -28.14 -41.39 1.63
CA GLY A 25 -27.74 -41.35 3.03
C GLY A 25 -27.13 -39.99 3.33
N ALA A 26 -27.27 -39.52 4.56
CA ALA A 26 -26.84 -38.21 5.01
C ALA A 26 -25.35 -37.96 4.70
N LEU A 27 -25.06 -37.40 3.54
CA LEU A 27 -23.79 -36.76 3.29
C LEU A 27 -23.82 -35.51 4.16
N GLY A 28 -23.02 -35.51 5.23
CA GLY A 28 -22.81 -34.32 6.04
C GLY A 28 -22.44 -33.16 5.12
N ALA A 29 -23.04 -32.00 5.35
CA ALA A 29 -22.67 -30.81 4.61
C ALA A 29 -21.41 -30.23 5.23
N SER A 30 -20.47 -29.80 4.40
CA SER A 30 -19.26 -29.12 4.85
C SER A 30 -19.25 -27.70 4.29
N LEU A 31 -19.01 -26.73 5.16
CA LEU A 31 -18.66 -25.37 4.80
C LEU A 31 -17.14 -25.22 4.99
N THR A 32 -16.44 -24.78 3.95
CA THR A 32 -15.00 -24.48 4.05
C THR A 32 -14.79 -22.98 3.86
N GLU A 33 -14.23 -22.33 4.87
CA GLU A 33 -13.68 -20.97 4.75
C GLU A 33 -12.19 -21.09 4.44
N SER A 34 -11.77 -20.53 3.30
CA SER A 34 -10.41 -20.65 2.75
C SER A 34 -9.64 -19.34 2.74
N PHE A 35 -10.19 -18.27 3.33
CA PHE A 35 -9.53 -16.97 3.52
C PHE A 35 -9.00 -16.33 2.23
N SER A 36 -9.49 -16.80 1.07
CA SER A 36 -9.05 -16.37 -0.27
C SER A 36 -9.87 -15.21 -0.83
N SER A 37 -10.97 -14.81 -0.16
CA SER A 37 -11.85 -13.74 -0.61
C SER A 37 -11.63 -12.44 0.18
N ASN A 38 -11.56 -11.30 -0.53
CA ASN A 38 -11.14 -9.98 -0.03
C ASN A 38 -12.16 -9.25 0.87
N LEU A 39 -12.92 -9.97 1.72
CA LEU A 39 -14.08 -9.38 2.42
C LEU A 39 -13.80 -8.81 3.81
N SER A 40 -12.54 -8.69 4.26
CA SER A 40 -12.24 -8.11 5.57
C SER A 40 -11.21 -6.99 5.53
N THR A 41 -11.48 -5.91 6.27
CA THR A 41 -10.50 -4.87 6.58
C THR A 41 -9.56 -5.37 7.68
N SER A 42 -8.27 -5.54 7.38
CA SER A 42 -7.25 -5.78 8.41
C SER A 42 -7.06 -4.52 9.25
N LEU A 43 -7.33 -4.61 10.56
CA LEU A 43 -6.96 -3.59 11.54
C LEU A 43 -5.55 -3.90 12.06
N VAL A 44 -4.79 -2.86 12.42
CA VAL A 44 -3.36 -2.95 12.85
C VAL A 44 -3.14 -3.89 14.05
N ASP A 45 -4.15 -4.07 14.88
CA ASP A 45 -4.08 -4.80 16.15
C ASP A 45 -4.77 -6.16 16.13
N ASP A 46 -5.34 -6.55 15.00
CA ASP A 46 -6.09 -7.80 14.81
C ASP A 46 -5.35 -8.74 13.86
N LEU A 47 -5.89 -9.95 13.68
CA LEU A 47 -5.34 -10.89 12.71
C LEU A 47 -5.35 -10.28 11.30
N VAL A 48 -4.26 -10.53 10.57
CA VAL A 48 -4.10 -10.11 9.18
C VAL A 48 -4.62 -11.22 8.29
N LEU A 49 -5.58 -10.88 7.43
CA LEU A 49 -6.01 -11.73 6.33
C LEU A 49 -5.07 -11.53 5.15
N ASN A 50 -4.21 -12.51 4.91
CA ASN A 50 -3.38 -12.59 3.72
C ASN A 50 -4.12 -13.37 2.63
N SER A 51 -4.88 -12.67 1.79
CA SER A 51 -5.64 -13.29 0.69
C SER A 51 -4.75 -13.80 -0.46
N VAL A 52 -3.47 -13.42 -0.52
CA VAL A 52 -2.50 -13.97 -1.48
C VAL A 52 -2.11 -15.38 -1.09
N GLU A 53 -1.82 -15.59 0.19
CA GLU A 53 -1.46 -16.91 0.72
C GLU A 53 -2.68 -17.75 1.11
N GLY A 54 -3.86 -17.12 1.25
CA GLY A 54 -5.06 -17.75 1.77
C GLY A 54 -4.95 -18.07 3.26
N LYS A 55 -4.38 -17.17 4.07
CA LYS A 55 -4.07 -17.45 5.48
C LYS A 55 -4.41 -16.29 6.40
N LEU A 56 -4.72 -16.61 7.65
CA LEU A 56 -4.67 -15.66 8.76
C LEU A 56 -3.33 -15.77 9.50
N HIS A 57 -2.73 -14.63 9.84
CA HIS A 57 -1.52 -14.57 10.66
C HIS A 57 -1.54 -13.37 11.62
N PRO A 58 -0.75 -13.38 12.70
CA PRO A 58 -0.56 -12.23 13.57
C PRO A 58 -0.08 -11.00 12.82
N PRO A 59 -0.39 -9.78 13.30
CA PRO A 59 0.18 -8.57 12.74
C PRO A 59 1.70 -8.52 12.93
N LEU A 60 2.36 -7.88 11.97
CA LEU A 60 3.78 -7.56 12.02
C LEU A 60 4.01 -6.28 12.84
N PHE A 61 5.19 -6.17 13.44
CA PHE A 61 5.65 -4.96 14.12
C PHE A 61 7.18 -4.87 14.09
N ILE A 62 7.71 -3.69 14.40
CA ILE A 62 9.15 -3.47 14.55
C ILE A 62 9.48 -3.53 16.05
N LYS A 63 10.18 -4.60 16.45
CA LYS A 63 10.67 -4.79 17.82
C LYS A 63 12.01 -4.10 18.01
N GLY A 64 12.22 -3.42 19.13
CA GLY A 64 13.49 -2.77 19.46
C GLY A 64 13.68 -1.40 18.82
N TYR A 65 12.58 -0.75 18.44
CA TYR A 65 12.56 0.62 17.97
C TYR A 65 12.46 1.61 19.13
N THR A 66 13.48 2.47 19.33
CA THR A 66 13.51 3.44 20.45
C THR A 66 12.60 4.65 20.24
N GLY A 67 12.10 4.87 19.01
CA GLY A 67 11.15 5.94 18.71
C GLY A 67 9.71 5.69 19.19
N SER A 68 9.38 4.49 19.66
CA SER A 68 8.04 4.14 20.16
C SER A 68 8.05 3.78 21.64
N THR A 69 6.86 3.65 22.25
CA THR A 69 6.69 3.00 23.55
C THR A 69 7.35 1.60 23.56
N ALA A 70 7.53 1.02 24.75
CA ALA A 70 8.18 -0.28 24.96
C ALA A 70 7.61 -1.44 24.09
N ASP A 71 6.45 -1.23 23.45
CA ASP A 71 5.73 -2.20 22.64
C ASP A 71 6.17 -2.27 21.15
N GLY A 72 7.14 -1.45 20.74
CA GLY A 72 7.62 -1.39 19.34
C GLY A 72 6.72 -0.62 18.38
N PHE A 73 7.16 -0.43 17.13
CA PHE A 73 6.42 0.31 16.11
C PHE A 73 5.45 -0.60 15.36
N ARG A 74 4.17 -0.28 15.44
CA ARG A 74 3.09 -1.03 14.79
C ARG A 74 2.80 -0.45 13.41
N PHE A 75 2.61 -1.31 12.43
CA PHE A 75 2.26 -0.89 11.07
C PHE A 75 1.24 -1.86 10.46
N SER A 76 0.54 -1.39 9.42
CA SER A 76 -0.37 -2.22 8.63
C SER A 76 0.31 -2.66 7.33
N VAL A 77 0.02 -3.89 6.88
CA VAL A 77 0.37 -4.38 5.53
C VAL A 77 -0.79 -4.24 4.54
N GLY A 78 -1.85 -3.50 4.94
CA GLY A 78 -3.05 -3.30 4.13
C GLY A 78 -3.98 -4.50 4.17
N ASN A 79 -5.01 -4.45 3.33
CA ASN A 79 -6.03 -5.50 3.20
C ASN A 79 -6.18 -6.07 1.78
N GLY A 80 -5.33 -5.62 0.84
CA GLY A 80 -5.40 -6.04 -0.57
C GLY A 80 -6.63 -5.54 -1.34
N SER A 81 -7.33 -4.51 -0.88
CA SER A 81 -8.55 -3.99 -1.52
C SER A 81 -8.35 -3.54 -2.97
N ASP A 82 -7.14 -3.13 -3.32
CA ASP A 82 -6.80 -2.65 -4.66
C ASP A 82 -6.41 -3.81 -5.61
N GLY A 83 -6.40 -5.06 -5.11
CA GLY A 83 -6.02 -6.25 -5.86
C GLY A 83 -4.54 -6.24 -6.24
N ASN A 84 -4.17 -6.85 -7.38
CA ASN A 84 -2.78 -6.84 -7.86
C ASN A 84 -2.47 -5.55 -8.64
N PHE A 85 -1.31 -4.94 -8.35
CA PHE A 85 -0.75 -3.87 -9.18
C PHE A 85 0.17 -4.49 -10.24
N ILE A 86 -0.33 -4.62 -11.46
CA ILE A 86 0.34 -5.26 -12.60
C ILE A 86 0.04 -4.48 -13.88
N GLU A 87 0.82 -4.69 -14.94
CA GLU A 87 0.77 -3.89 -16.17
C GLU A 87 -0.64 -3.78 -16.79
N SER A 88 -1.39 -4.89 -16.82
CA SER A 88 -2.77 -4.90 -17.33
C SER A 88 -3.76 -4.02 -16.54
N ARG A 89 -3.40 -3.56 -15.34
CA ARG A 89 -4.25 -2.78 -14.44
C ARG A 89 -3.71 -1.37 -14.15
N TYR A 90 -2.58 -0.95 -14.72
CA TYR A 90 -1.99 0.36 -14.42
C TYR A 90 -2.92 1.54 -14.70
N ALA A 91 -3.78 1.43 -15.72
CA ALA A 91 -4.76 2.47 -16.05
C ALA A 91 -5.78 2.70 -14.92
N GLU A 92 -6.07 1.70 -14.09
CA GLU A 92 -6.99 1.84 -12.95
C GLU A 92 -6.45 2.76 -11.85
N PHE A 93 -5.12 2.90 -11.77
CA PHE A 93 -4.43 3.67 -10.73
C PHE A 93 -3.91 5.03 -11.22
N SER A 94 -3.88 5.24 -12.54
CA SER A 94 -3.42 6.51 -13.12
C SER A 94 -4.56 7.53 -13.19
N THR A 95 -4.27 8.79 -12.92
CA THR A 95 -5.21 9.91 -13.06
C THR A 95 -5.82 9.89 -14.47
N ASN A 96 -7.16 9.76 -14.53
CA ASN A 96 -7.94 9.65 -15.77
C ASN A 96 -7.52 8.47 -16.69
N GLY A 97 -6.84 7.46 -16.15
CA GLY A 97 -6.30 6.34 -16.94
C GLY A 97 -5.18 6.72 -17.90
N ASP A 98 -4.56 7.90 -17.74
CA ASP A 98 -3.50 8.37 -18.64
C ASP A 98 -2.18 7.63 -18.37
N LEU A 99 -1.77 6.81 -19.33
CA LEU A 99 -0.50 6.07 -19.34
C LEU A 99 0.51 6.64 -20.34
N SER A 100 0.30 7.87 -20.83
CA SER A 100 1.19 8.52 -21.79
C SER A 100 2.63 8.54 -21.28
N GLY A 101 3.55 8.09 -22.15
CA GLY A 101 4.98 8.00 -21.85
C GLY A 101 5.37 6.86 -20.90
N ASN A 102 4.53 5.84 -20.73
CA ASN A 102 4.68 4.76 -19.73
C ASN A 102 4.75 5.29 -18.29
N ILE A 103 3.96 6.34 -18.01
CA ILE A 103 3.89 6.98 -16.70
C ILE A 103 2.54 6.70 -16.05
N ILE A 104 2.58 6.16 -14.83
CA ILE A 104 1.42 5.93 -13.97
C ILE A 104 1.37 7.10 -12.98
N ARG A 105 0.32 7.92 -13.07
CA ARG A 105 0.16 9.15 -12.29
C ARG A 105 -0.82 8.92 -11.15
N VAL A 106 -0.33 8.52 -9.97
CA VAL A 106 -1.21 8.31 -8.81
C VAL A 106 -1.43 9.63 -8.07
N ASN A 107 -2.66 10.08 -7.92
CA ASN A 107 -2.96 11.25 -7.10
C ASN A 107 -3.00 10.87 -5.60
N THR A 108 -1.95 11.21 -4.85
CA THR A 108 -1.82 10.90 -3.42
C THR A 108 -2.74 11.75 -2.53
N ASN A 109 -3.30 12.85 -3.05
CA ASN A 109 -4.30 13.62 -2.31
C ASN A 109 -5.64 12.88 -2.23
N THR A 110 -5.98 12.09 -3.25
CA THR A 110 -7.21 11.28 -3.27
C THR A 110 -6.98 9.86 -2.78
N THR A 111 -5.80 9.29 -3.07
CA THR A 111 -5.44 7.92 -2.70
C THR A 111 -4.07 7.92 -2.01
N PRO A 112 -3.99 8.37 -0.75
CA PRO A 112 -2.72 8.47 -0.03
C PRO A 112 -2.11 7.11 0.33
N GLN A 113 -2.92 6.05 0.36
CA GLN A 113 -2.49 4.69 0.64
C GLN A 113 -3.04 3.73 -0.40
N LEU A 114 -2.15 2.94 -0.98
CA LEU A 114 -2.46 1.86 -1.90
C LEU A 114 -2.30 0.52 -1.16
N GLN A 115 -3.28 -0.37 -1.29
CA GLN A 115 -3.39 -1.62 -0.55
C GLN A 115 -3.55 -2.80 -1.50
N PHE A 116 -2.44 -3.43 -1.86
CA PHE A 116 -2.38 -4.47 -2.87
C PHE A 116 -2.31 -5.88 -2.29
N GLN A 117 -2.74 -6.84 -3.11
CA GLN A 117 -2.40 -8.24 -2.95
C GLN A 117 -0.91 -8.42 -3.26
N ASN A 118 -0.51 -8.25 -4.52
CA ASN A 118 0.89 -8.18 -4.95
C ASN A 118 1.14 -6.86 -5.68
N PHE A 119 2.37 -6.36 -5.60
CA PHE A 119 2.80 -5.18 -6.34
C PHE A 119 3.92 -5.53 -7.31
N THR A 120 3.72 -5.24 -8.59
CA THR A 120 4.75 -5.40 -9.62
C THR A 120 4.77 -4.16 -10.52
N LEU A 121 5.83 -3.37 -10.42
CA LEU A 121 6.12 -2.29 -11.36
C LEU A 121 7.09 -2.81 -12.43
N ALA A 122 6.58 -3.10 -13.63
CA ALA A 122 7.34 -3.70 -14.71
C ALA A 122 8.43 -2.76 -15.26
N SER A 123 9.47 -3.33 -15.86
CA SER A 123 10.55 -2.56 -16.48
C SER A 123 10.04 -1.61 -17.56
N GLY A 124 10.65 -0.43 -17.67
CA GLY A 124 10.25 0.61 -18.62
C GLY A 124 9.04 1.46 -18.20
N TRP A 125 8.38 1.13 -17.08
CA TRP A 125 7.31 1.92 -16.49
C TRP A 125 7.79 2.84 -15.38
N THR A 126 7.17 4.02 -15.26
CA THR A 126 7.41 4.97 -14.16
C THR A 126 6.14 5.19 -13.35
N LEU A 127 6.16 4.85 -12.06
CA LEU A 127 5.18 5.32 -11.09
C LEU A 127 5.60 6.70 -10.60
N LYS A 128 4.85 7.73 -10.99
CA LYS A 128 5.14 9.13 -10.69
C LYS A 128 3.93 9.76 -9.99
N PRO A 129 3.86 9.69 -8.64
CA PRO A 129 2.72 10.20 -7.92
C PRO A 129 2.62 11.72 -8.03
N GLU A 130 1.39 12.21 -8.00
CA GLU A 130 1.03 13.62 -8.00
C GLU A 130 0.34 13.93 -6.66
N GLY A 131 0.49 15.15 -6.16
CA GLY A 131 -0.08 15.55 -4.88
C GLY A 131 0.93 15.66 -3.74
N SER A 132 0.44 16.11 -2.60
CA SER A 132 1.23 16.54 -1.45
C SER A 132 1.25 15.53 -0.31
N ASN A 133 0.55 14.40 -0.41
CA ASN A 133 0.65 13.34 0.59
C ASN A 133 1.75 12.33 0.22
N PRO A 134 2.37 11.64 1.20
CA PRO A 134 3.26 10.50 0.95
C PRO A 134 2.71 9.48 -0.06
N LEU A 135 3.60 8.80 -0.78
CA LEU A 135 3.26 7.55 -1.48
C LEU A 135 3.40 6.39 -0.50
N VAL A 136 2.29 5.81 -0.07
CA VAL A 136 2.27 4.63 0.81
C VAL A 136 1.76 3.41 0.04
N ILE A 137 2.61 2.39 -0.10
CA ILE A 137 2.29 1.10 -0.72
C ILE A 137 2.26 0.06 0.39
N ARG A 138 1.14 -0.65 0.50
CA ARG A 138 0.96 -1.78 1.41
C ARG A 138 0.63 -3.02 0.59
N ALA A 139 1.30 -4.15 0.84
CA ALA A 139 1.10 -5.38 0.10
C ALA A 139 0.99 -6.61 1.01
N LEU A 140 0.00 -7.46 0.75
CA LEU A 140 -0.15 -8.76 1.43
C LEU A 140 0.84 -9.82 0.91
N GLY A 141 1.38 -9.63 -0.29
CA GLY A 141 2.35 -10.52 -0.93
C GLY A 141 3.69 -9.83 -1.17
N THR A 142 4.31 -10.14 -2.30
CA THR A 142 5.61 -9.59 -2.70
C THR A 142 5.45 -8.24 -3.41
N VAL A 143 6.42 -7.36 -3.18
CA VAL A 143 6.61 -6.10 -3.90
C VAL A 143 7.82 -6.25 -4.82
N VAL A 144 7.61 -6.15 -6.12
CA VAL A 144 8.65 -6.23 -7.15
C VAL A 144 8.71 -4.91 -7.92
N ILE A 145 9.89 -4.29 -7.95
CA ILE A 145 10.15 -3.03 -8.65
C ILE A 145 11.21 -3.27 -9.71
N GLU A 146 10.77 -3.39 -10.96
CA GLU A 146 11.62 -3.50 -12.16
C GLU A 146 11.66 -2.20 -12.97
N GLY A 147 10.64 -1.34 -12.79
CA GLY A 147 10.57 0.01 -13.31
C GLY A 147 11.01 1.08 -12.29
N ARG A 148 10.54 2.32 -12.47
CA ARG A 148 10.97 3.47 -11.66
C ARG A 148 9.84 4.02 -10.78
N ILE A 149 10.07 4.16 -9.48
CA ILE A 149 9.23 4.98 -8.59
C ILE A 149 9.90 6.34 -8.43
N ASP A 150 9.20 7.43 -8.78
CA ASP A 150 9.75 8.78 -8.76
C ASP A 150 8.91 9.78 -7.96
N CYS A 151 9.36 10.04 -6.74
CA CYS A 151 8.90 11.09 -5.85
C CYS A 151 9.92 12.23 -5.74
N SER A 152 10.78 12.43 -6.74
CA SER A 152 11.74 13.54 -6.73
C SER A 152 11.05 14.90 -6.91
N GLY A 153 11.59 15.91 -6.24
CA GLY A 153 11.19 17.31 -6.44
C GLY A 153 11.66 17.83 -7.80
N ASP A 154 10.82 18.64 -8.46
CA ASP A 154 11.21 19.29 -9.70
C ASP A 154 12.24 20.42 -9.46
N ALA A 155 13.01 20.73 -10.50
CA ALA A 155 13.94 21.86 -10.49
C ALA A 155 13.20 23.21 -10.43
N GLY A 156 13.82 24.20 -9.81
CA GLY A 156 13.37 25.58 -9.87
C GLY A 156 13.55 26.18 -11.26
N GLY A 157 12.69 27.14 -11.62
CA GLY A 157 12.83 27.87 -12.88
C GLY A 157 14.13 28.65 -12.94
N SER A 158 14.78 28.67 -14.11
CA SER A 158 15.95 29.52 -14.36
C SER A 158 15.53 30.76 -15.14
N LEU A 159 16.24 31.87 -14.95
CA LEU A 159 16.01 33.07 -15.74
C LEU A 159 16.70 33.02 -17.09
N ILE A 160 15.91 33.23 -18.14
CA ILE A 160 16.41 33.31 -19.51
C ILE A 160 16.48 34.79 -19.98
N ALA A 161 15.73 35.71 -19.36
CA ALA A 161 15.73 37.15 -19.69
C ALA A 161 15.09 38.00 -18.56
N THR A 162 15.21 39.33 -18.65
CA THR A 162 14.57 40.32 -17.77
C THR A 162 13.04 40.19 -17.84
N SER A 163 12.46 39.39 -16.96
CA SER A 163 11.01 39.27 -16.82
C SER A 163 10.54 40.10 -15.62
N SER A 164 9.34 40.66 -15.66
CA SER A 164 8.69 41.23 -14.46
C SER A 164 7.97 40.16 -13.61
N THR A 165 7.92 38.90 -14.08
CA THR A 165 7.26 37.80 -13.37
C THR A 165 8.24 37.03 -12.49
N ALA A 166 7.81 36.68 -11.29
CA ALA A 166 8.57 35.84 -10.37
C ALA A 166 8.91 34.51 -11.05
N VAL A 167 10.15 34.09 -10.90
CA VAL A 167 10.57 32.78 -11.39
C VAL A 167 10.02 31.72 -10.46
N THR A 168 9.21 30.81 -10.99
CA THR A 168 8.52 29.82 -10.18
C THR A 168 9.52 28.86 -9.54
N GLY A 169 9.32 28.55 -8.26
CA GLY A 169 10.03 27.45 -7.60
C GLY A 169 9.63 26.09 -8.17
N GLY A 170 10.45 25.08 -7.89
CA GLY A 170 10.16 23.70 -8.26
C GLY A 170 8.89 23.20 -7.61
N THR A 171 8.16 22.33 -8.32
CA THR A 171 6.98 21.65 -7.78
C THR A 171 7.40 20.36 -7.07
N ALA A 172 6.91 20.17 -5.85
CA ALA A 172 7.17 18.97 -5.07
C ALA A 172 6.12 17.89 -5.29
N ARG A 173 6.45 16.68 -4.83
CA ARG A 173 5.59 15.49 -4.92
C ARG A 173 5.71 14.66 -3.65
N CYS A 174 4.74 13.80 -3.42
CA CYS A 174 4.74 12.79 -2.37
C CYS A 174 5.04 13.33 -0.95
N GLY A 175 4.60 14.53 -0.59
CA GLY A 175 4.92 15.14 0.72
C GLY A 175 6.20 15.96 0.82
N GLY A 176 6.91 16.17 -0.30
CA GLY A 176 7.98 17.17 -0.37
C GLY A 176 7.46 18.61 -0.34
N GLY A 177 8.32 19.57 0.03
CA GLY A 177 8.00 21.00 0.01
C GLY A 177 8.26 21.67 -1.35
N ASN A 178 7.34 22.52 -1.83
CA ASN A 178 7.55 23.32 -3.05
C ASN A 178 8.69 24.33 -2.86
N GLY A 179 9.49 24.52 -3.91
CA GLY A 179 10.56 25.52 -3.93
C GLY A 179 10.03 26.95 -3.80
N GLY A 180 10.83 27.84 -3.21
CA GLY A 180 10.50 29.25 -3.12
C GLY A 180 10.58 29.95 -4.48
N ASN A 181 9.66 30.87 -4.77
CA ASN A 181 9.76 31.71 -5.96
C ASN A 181 10.95 32.67 -5.86
N GLY A 182 11.63 32.87 -6.98
CA GLY A 182 12.68 33.88 -7.10
C GLY A 182 12.13 35.30 -6.93
N ALA A 183 12.97 36.21 -6.44
CA ALA A 183 12.66 37.63 -6.32
C ALA A 183 12.20 38.26 -7.65
N THR A 184 11.33 39.26 -7.58
CA THR A 184 10.88 40.06 -8.74
C THR A 184 11.45 41.47 -8.77
N ALA A 185 11.79 41.91 -9.98
CA ALA A 185 12.16 43.26 -10.40
C ALA A 185 11.11 44.38 -10.17
N ALA A 186 10.10 44.17 -9.31
CA ALA A 186 9.17 45.26 -8.97
C ALA A 186 9.94 46.38 -8.24
N ILE A 187 9.61 47.66 -8.47
CA ILE A 187 10.14 48.77 -7.65
C ILE A 187 9.18 48.93 -6.47
N PRO A 188 9.61 48.69 -5.21
CA PRO A 188 10.93 48.25 -4.73
C PRO A 188 11.14 46.72 -4.79
N ALA A 189 12.39 46.28 -5.01
CA ALA A 189 12.73 44.86 -5.16
C ALA A 189 12.22 44.05 -3.97
N THR A 190 11.65 42.87 -4.25
CA THR A 190 11.05 41.99 -3.22
C THR A 190 11.97 40.81 -2.93
N SER A 191 12.09 40.39 -1.67
CA SER A 191 12.81 39.16 -1.31
C SER A 191 12.19 37.93 -1.99
N GLY A 192 13.03 36.93 -2.28
CA GLY A 192 12.53 35.62 -2.72
C GLY A 192 11.58 35.03 -1.68
N SER A 193 10.62 34.22 -2.12
CA SER A 193 9.71 33.54 -1.20
C SER A 193 10.48 32.47 -0.42
N LEU A 194 10.09 32.29 0.85
CA LEU A 194 10.40 31.05 1.57
C LEU A 194 9.85 29.86 0.78
N GLY A 195 10.58 28.74 0.82
CA GLY A 195 10.03 27.47 0.37
C GLY A 195 8.91 26.97 1.29
N GLY A 196 8.18 25.93 0.86
CA GLY A 196 6.94 25.43 1.47
C GLY A 196 6.90 25.27 3.01
N THR A 197 5.68 25.28 3.56
CA THR A 197 5.40 25.41 5.01
C THR A 197 5.47 24.12 5.83
N ILE A 198 5.53 22.95 5.20
CA ILE A 198 5.38 21.65 5.88
C ILE A 198 6.69 21.20 6.56
N ILE A 199 7.83 21.56 5.99
CA ILE A 199 9.19 21.26 6.49
C ILE A 199 10.00 22.51 6.23
N VAL A 200 10.65 23.06 7.26
CA VAL A 200 11.27 24.40 7.22
C VAL A 200 12.07 24.58 5.93
N GLY A 201 11.51 25.37 5.02
CA GLY A 201 12.14 25.69 3.74
C GLY A 201 13.39 26.54 3.96
N GLY A 202 14.30 26.48 2.98
CA GLY A 202 15.42 27.41 2.93
C GLY A 202 14.91 28.85 2.96
N ALA A 203 15.61 29.71 3.70
CA ALA A 203 15.32 31.14 3.70
C ALA A 203 15.41 31.69 2.26
N GLY A 204 14.49 32.58 1.89
CA GLY A 204 14.59 33.32 0.63
C GLY A 204 15.83 34.22 0.67
N GLY A 205 16.43 34.46 -0.50
CA GLY A 205 17.51 35.44 -0.63
C GLY A 205 17.03 36.82 -0.15
N GLY A 206 17.82 37.46 0.70
CA GLY A 206 17.55 38.81 1.16
C GLY A 206 17.59 39.83 0.01
N VAL A 207 16.89 40.95 0.20
CA VAL A 207 17.05 42.15 -0.62
C VAL A 207 18.14 43.03 0.00
N ASP A 208 19.03 43.58 -0.82
CA ASP A 208 19.89 44.67 -0.37
C ASP A 208 19.00 45.88 -0.03
N GLY A 209 19.29 46.54 1.10
CA GLY A 209 18.44 47.57 1.69
C GLY A 209 18.15 48.75 0.73
N PRO A 210 16.91 49.28 0.67
CA PRO A 210 16.48 50.25 -0.33
C PRO A 210 17.00 51.69 -0.14
N THR A 211 18.16 51.91 0.49
CA THR A 211 18.59 53.26 0.90
C THR A 211 20.05 53.55 0.58
N ALA A 212 20.30 53.86 -0.69
CA ALA A 212 21.25 54.90 -1.04
C ALA A 212 20.53 55.92 -1.94
N GLY A 213 19.93 56.93 -1.31
CA GLY A 213 19.41 58.09 -2.02
C GLY A 213 20.54 58.73 -2.83
N GLY A 214 20.31 58.88 -4.14
CA GLY A 214 21.05 59.77 -5.03
C GLY A 214 22.55 59.47 -5.18
N GLY A 215 22.91 58.62 -6.14
CA GLY A 215 24.24 58.70 -6.79
C GLY A 215 25.22 57.56 -6.54
N ALA A 216 24.87 56.52 -5.78
CA ALA A 216 25.73 55.34 -5.68
C ALA A 216 25.56 54.44 -6.92
N THR A 217 26.55 54.47 -7.81
CA THR A 217 26.69 53.50 -8.91
C THR A 217 26.92 52.09 -8.36
N HIS A 218 25.86 51.28 -8.36
CA HIS A 218 25.81 49.87 -8.78
C HIS A 218 27.00 48.97 -8.41
N GLY A 219 26.99 48.36 -7.21
CA GLY A 219 27.99 47.35 -6.82
C GLY A 219 27.50 46.17 -5.98
N GLY A 220 26.21 46.09 -5.63
CA GLY A 220 25.65 45.00 -4.82
C GLY A 220 25.34 43.75 -5.65
N VAL A 221 25.54 42.58 -5.07
CA VAL A 221 25.26 41.27 -5.67
C VAL A 221 24.13 40.62 -4.87
N GLY A 222 23.03 40.22 -5.53
CA GLY A 222 21.86 39.65 -4.85
C GLY A 222 22.19 38.31 -4.18
N ALA A 223 21.70 38.06 -2.97
CA ALA A 223 22.03 36.85 -2.21
C ALA A 223 21.44 35.57 -2.85
N GLY A 224 22.20 34.47 -2.81
CA GLY A 224 21.69 33.15 -3.19
C GLY A 224 20.62 32.65 -2.21
N GLY A 225 19.63 31.89 -2.71
CA GLY A 225 18.59 31.30 -1.87
C GLY A 225 19.13 30.22 -0.92
N GLY A 226 18.57 30.10 0.28
CA GLY A 226 18.90 29.07 1.27
C GLY A 226 18.61 27.66 0.75
N GLY A 227 19.45 26.68 1.11
CA GLY A 227 19.18 25.28 0.80
C GLY A 227 18.00 24.72 1.60
N GLY A 228 17.30 23.73 1.06
CA GLY A 228 16.23 23.04 1.78
C GLY A 228 16.76 22.19 2.93
N GLY A 229 16.13 22.29 4.11
CA GLY A 229 16.40 21.45 5.28
C GLY A 229 16.05 19.98 5.06
N GLY A 230 16.49 19.09 5.96
CA GLY A 230 16.10 17.68 5.97
C GLY A 230 15.68 17.26 7.37
N TYR A 231 14.40 16.93 7.55
CA TYR A 231 13.84 16.44 8.83
C TYR A 231 13.92 17.47 9.98
N GLN A 232 12.94 17.46 10.89
CA GLN A 232 12.66 18.58 11.80
C GLN A 232 13.84 19.11 12.63
N ALA A 233 14.52 20.15 12.15
CA ALA A 233 14.88 21.24 13.04
C ALA A 233 14.06 22.44 12.60
N ARG A 234 13.43 23.10 13.56
CA ARG A 234 13.22 24.55 13.47
C ARG A 234 14.60 25.22 13.49
N GLY A 235 15.47 24.89 12.54
CA GLY A 235 16.57 25.73 12.15
C GLY A 235 15.87 26.91 11.54
N ILE A 236 15.67 27.96 12.34
CA ILE A 236 15.40 29.29 11.84
C ILE A 236 16.48 29.46 10.80
N GLY A 237 16.16 29.36 9.50
CA GLY A 237 17.14 29.64 8.46
C GLY A 237 17.64 31.01 8.83
N PHE A 238 18.86 31.11 9.34
CA PHE A 238 19.35 32.36 9.87
C PHE A 238 19.33 33.27 8.64
N GLN A 239 18.32 34.15 8.58
CA GLN A 239 18.43 35.34 7.78
C GLN A 239 19.69 35.96 8.32
N ASN A 240 20.79 35.86 7.58
CA ASN A 240 21.97 36.62 7.89
C ASN A 240 21.57 38.07 7.62
N SER A 241 20.85 38.63 8.59
CA SER A 241 20.22 39.94 8.58
C SER A 241 21.28 41.01 8.81
N ALA A 242 22.55 40.61 8.94
CA ALA A 242 23.67 41.51 8.78
C ALA A 242 23.75 41.90 7.30
N ALA A 243 22.91 42.87 6.93
CA ALA A 243 23.11 43.72 5.77
C ALA A 243 24.49 44.36 5.91
N GLY A 244 25.54 43.64 5.49
CA GLY A 244 26.87 44.20 5.34
C GLY A 244 26.79 45.20 4.22
N THR A 245 26.97 46.48 4.55
CA THR A 245 26.67 47.63 3.69
C THR A 245 27.37 47.69 2.34
N ASN A 246 28.23 46.73 1.97
CA ASN A 246 28.91 46.65 0.66
C ASN A 246 29.44 45.24 0.32
N GLY A 247 28.93 44.16 0.91
CA GLY A 247 29.44 42.80 0.65
C GLY A 247 28.30 41.88 0.25
N GLY A 248 28.35 41.33 -0.97
CA GLY A 248 27.33 40.41 -1.49
C GLY A 248 26.91 39.38 -0.44
N GLY A 249 25.59 39.15 -0.32
CA GLY A 249 25.04 38.30 0.72
C GLY A 249 25.68 36.91 0.71
N THR A 250 26.01 36.39 1.89
CA THR A 250 26.52 35.02 2.03
C THR A 250 25.60 34.05 1.31
N GLY A 251 26.17 33.16 0.48
CA GLY A 251 25.41 32.11 -0.21
C GLY A 251 24.54 31.32 0.77
N GLY A 252 23.42 30.80 0.27
CA GLY A 252 22.44 30.11 1.10
C GLY A 252 23.06 29.04 2.00
N VAL A 253 22.71 29.06 3.28
CA VAL A 253 23.16 28.04 4.24
C VAL A 253 22.63 26.66 3.80
N ARG A 254 23.46 25.62 3.93
CA ARG A 254 23.03 24.24 3.72
C ARG A 254 21.92 23.91 4.72
N GLY A 255 20.88 23.21 4.28
CA GLY A 255 19.88 22.68 5.19
C GLY A 255 20.50 21.82 6.30
N GLU A 256 20.11 22.05 7.55
CA GLU A 256 20.50 21.20 8.67
C GLU A 256 19.68 19.91 8.67
N MET A 257 20.30 18.83 9.18
CA MET A 257 19.63 17.56 9.44
C MET A 257 19.28 17.49 10.92
N ALA A 258 18.07 17.05 11.25
CA ALA A 258 17.68 16.80 12.62
C ALA A 258 17.34 15.33 12.90
N ALA A 259 17.46 14.95 14.17
CA ALA A 259 17.10 13.61 14.63
C ALA A 259 15.57 13.48 14.69
N ASP A 260 14.99 12.78 13.72
CA ASP A 260 13.60 12.30 13.76
C ASP A 260 13.63 10.78 13.70
N HIS A 261 13.77 10.16 14.88
CA HIS A 261 13.75 8.71 15.03
C HIS A 261 12.42 8.11 14.55
N ALA A 262 11.34 8.89 14.69
CA ALA A 262 9.95 8.46 14.56
C ALA A 262 9.40 8.46 13.13
N PHE A 263 10.18 8.92 12.13
CA PHE A 263 9.67 9.27 10.79
C PHE A 263 8.44 10.20 10.83
N THR A 264 8.30 10.99 11.89
CA THR A 264 7.12 11.82 12.16
C THR A 264 6.97 13.00 11.20
N VAL A 265 8.06 13.44 10.58
CA VAL A 265 8.06 14.40 9.47
C VAL A 265 8.96 13.85 8.40
N SER A 266 8.42 13.38 7.28
CA SER A 266 9.15 12.49 6.37
C SER A 266 9.55 13.08 5.01
N GLY A 267 9.23 14.34 4.69
CA GLY A 267 9.62 14.96 3.41
C GLY A 267 11.02 15.60 3.40
N GLY A 268 11.51 15.88 2.20
CA GLY A 268 12.63 16.79 1.95
C GLY A 268 12.18 18.25 2.03
N GLY A 269 13.01 19.10 2.62
CA GLY A 269 12.77 20.54 2.66
C GLY A 269 12.99 21.19 1.30
N SER A 270 12.24 22.27 1.03
CA SER A 270 12.33 23.06 -0.19
C SER A 270 13.49 24.05 -0.17
N GLY A 271 14.14 24.27 -1.31
CA GLY A 271 15.09 25.37 -1.49
C GLY A 271 14.38 26.73 -1.54
N GLY A 272 15.02 27.76 -1.00
CA GLY A 272 14.54 29.15 -1.06
C GLY A 272 14.78 29.78 -2.44
N GLY A 273 13.96 30.76 -2.81
CA GLY A 273 14.19 31.54 -4.03
C GLY A 273 15.43 32.42 -3.93
N GLY A 274 16.11 32.67 -5.05
CA GLY A 274 17.21 33.61 -5.16
C GLY A 274 16.74 35.05 -4.93
N GLY A 275 17.61 35.87 -4.33
CA GLY A 275 17.40 37.30 -4.15
C GLY A 275 17.69 38.10 -5.41
N ASP A 276 17.24 39.36 -5.39
CA ASP A 276 17.45 40.34 -6.45
C ASP A 276 18.12 41.60 -5.87
N TYR A 277 18.89 42.30 -6.71
CA TYR A 277 19.60 43.54 -6.39
C TYR A 277 19.06 44.76 -7.17
N SER A 278 18.28 44.58 -8.25
CA SER A 278 17.83 45.70 -9.09
C SER A 278 16.46 45.46 -9.74
N ALA A 279 15.72 46.54 -9.99
CA ALA A 279 14.44 46.53 -10.69
C ALA A 279 14.46 45.98 -12.15
N THR A 280 15.57 45.42 -12.60
CA THR A 280 15.73 44.82 -13.93
C THR A 280 16.12 43.35 -13.88
N SER A 281 16.33 42.79 -12.69
CA SER A 281 16.80 41.42 -12.47
C SER A 281 15.83 40.65 -11.59
N ASN A 282 15.86 39.33 -11.71
CA ASN A 282 15.09 38.43 -10.84
C ASN A 282 16.06 37.40 -10.28
N GLY A 283 15.71 36.81 -9.13
CA GLY A 283 16.42 35.64 -8.63
C GLY A 283 15.92 34.34 -9.26
N GLY A 284 16.76 33.30 -9.26
CA GLY A 284 16.33 31.96 -9.68
C GLY A 284 15.29 31.34 -8.74
N GLY A 285 14.41 30.48 -9.24
CA GLY A 285 13.47 29.74 -8.39
C GLY A 285 14.18 28.69 -7.54
N GLY A 286 13.75 28.46 -6.30
CA GLY A 286 14.28 27.38 -5.46
C GLY A 286 13.85 26.00 -5.97
N GLY A 287 14.66 24.97 -5.74
CA GLY A 287 14.32 23.57 -6.07
C GLY A 287 13.35 22.96 -5.06
N ALA A 288 12.46 22.08 -5.51
CA ALA A 288 11.52 21.38 -4.62
C ALA A 288 12.22 20.33 -3.75
N GLY A 289 11.69 20.05 -2.57
CA GLY A 289 12.14 18.94 -1.73
C GLY A 289 11.71 17.58 -2.30
N GLY A 290 12.51 16.55 -2.07
CA GLY A 290 12.16 15.17 -2.36
C GLY A 290 11.00 14.67 -1.50
N GLY A 291 10.19 13.76 -2.04
CA GLY A 291 9.01 13.25 -1.38
C GLY A 291 9.25 12.06 -0.44
N ILE A 292 8.16 11.40 -0.05
CA ILE A 292 8.12 10.26 0.86
C ILE A 292 7.63 9.04 0.10
N ILE A 293 8.38 7.95 0.19
CA ILE A 293 7.98 6.63 -0.29
C ILE A 293 7.99 5.67 0.90
N GLU A 294 6.85 5.04 1.19
CA GLU A 294 6.72 4.01 2.22
C GLU A 294 6.20 2.72 1.59
N ILE A 295 6.90 1.61 1.84
CA ILE A 295 6.52 0.28 1.35
C ILE A 295 6.45 -0.68 2.54
N TYR A 296 5.29 -1.30 2.72
CA TYR A 296 5.04 -2.34 3.71
C TYR A 296 4.61 -3.62 3.02
N ALA A 297 5.29 -4.73 3.26
CA ALA A 297 4.97 -6.02 2.65
C ALA A 297 4.99 -7.15 3.67
N VAL A 298 4.09 -8.14 3.53
CA VAL A 298 4.25 -9.43 4.23
C VAL A 298 5.34 -10.26 3.57
N GLY A 299 5.35 -10.32 2.23
CA GLY A 299 6.38 -10.99 1.45
C GLY A 299 7.63 -10.12 1.27
N ASN A 300 8.50 -10.52 0.32
CA ASN A 300 9.73 -9.76 0.03
C ASN A 300 9.44 -8.39 -0.62
N ILE A 301 10.42 -7.47 -0.48
CA ILE A 301 10.53 -6.26 -1.28
C ILE A 301 11.78 -6.39 -2.14
N ASP A 302 11.60 -6.55 -3.44
CA ASP A 302 12.68 -6.75 -4.41
C ASP A 302 12.76 -5.53 -5.36
N VAL A 303 13.83 -4.75 -5.27
CA VAL A 303 14.20 -3.72 -6.27
C VAL A 303 15.18 -4.36 -7.24
N ALA A 304 14.69 -4.77 -8.40
CA ALA A 304 15.48 -5.47 -9.42
C ALA A 304 16.61 -4.59 -9.98
N SER A 305 17.54 -5.18 -10.74
CA SER A 305 18.67 -4.43 -11.32
C SER A 305 18.27 -3.35 -12.32
N THR A 306 17.09 -3.48 -12.94
CA THR A 306 16.47 -2.43 -13.78
C THR A 306 15.59 -1.48 -12.99
N GLY A 307 15.25 -1.84 -11.74
CA GLY A 307 14.35 -1.10 -10.89
C GLY A 307 15.03 0.10 -10.25
N GLU A 308 14.30 1.21 -10.14
CA GLU A 308 14.82 2.45 -9.56
C GLU A 308 13.81 3.06 -8.59
N MET A 309 14.31 3.65 -7.49
CA MET A 309 13.48 4.40 -6.56
C MET A 309 14.12 5.73 -6.19
N TYR A 310 13.40 6.82 -6.42
CA TYR A 310 13.92 8.17 -6.26
C TYR A 310 13.01 9.05 -5.40
N ALA A 311 13.60 9.67 -4.38
CA ALA A 311 13.04 10.73 -3.57
C ALA A 311 14.05 11.89 -3.49
N ASN A 312 14.62 12.29 -4.63
CA ASN A 312 15.68 13.30 -4.64
C ASN A 312 15.11 14.72 -4.50
N GLY A 313 15.90 15.65 -3.96
CA GLY A 313 15.63 17.07 -4.09
C GLY A 313 15.74 17.55 -5.54
N GLY A 314 15.06 18.65 -5.84
CA GLY A 314 15.14 19.37 -7.11
C GLY A 314 16.26 20.41 -7.10
N VAL A 315 16.91 20.59 -8.24
CA VAL A 315 18.00 21.58 -8.41
C VAL A 315 17.43 23.00 -8.35
N GLY A 316 18.15 23.91 -7.70
CA GLY A 316 17.80 25.34 -7.73
C GLY A 316 17.95 25.94 -9.12
N GLY A 317 17.09 26.88 -9.47
CA GLY A 317 17.12 27.59 -10.73
C GLY A 317 18.24 28.63 -10.81
N GLY A 318 18.76 28.83 -12.01
CA GLY A 318 19.77 29.81 -12.33
C GLY A 318 19.31 31.27 -12.25
N GLY A 319 20.21 32.17 -11.87
CA GLY A 319 19.99 33.62 -11.85
C GLY A 319 20.29 34.26 -13.21
N GLY A 320 19.73 35.46 -13.49
CA GLY A 320 19.98 36.15 -14.77
C GLY A 320 21.45 36.50 -14.98
N SER A 321 22.05 36.03 -16.08
CA SER A 321 23.50 36.12 -16.37
C SER A 321 24.06 37.55 -16.55
N GLY A 322 23.22 38.55 -16.81
CA GLY A 322 23.65 39.93 -17.05
C GLY A 322 23.73 40.82 -15.81
N PHE A 323 23.19 40.39 -14.67
CA PHE A 323 22.78 41.30 -13.62
C PHE A 323 22.94 40.69 -12.22
N THR A 324 24.08 40.10 -11.88
CA THR A 324 24.45 39.78 -10.46
C THR A 324 23.36 39.15 -9.56
N ALA A 325 22.40 38.41 -10.12
CA ALA A 325 21.24 37.91 -9.39
C ALA A 325 21.55 36.56 -8.74
N GLY A 326 20.96 36.30 -7.57
CA GLY A 326 21.21 35.08 -6.82
C GLY A 326 20.57 33.85 -7.47
N GLY A 327 21.29 32.73 -7.49
CA GLY A 327 20.71 31.43 -7.82
C GLY A 327 19.72 30.97 -6.73
N GLY A 328 18.71 30.20 -7.12
CA GLY A 328 17.79 29.56 -6.18
C GLY A 328 18.49 28.44 -5.39
N GLY A 329 18.06 28.20 -4.15
CA GLY A 329 18.58 27.10 -3.33
C GLY A 329 18.12 25.74 -3.84
N GLY A 330 18.93 24.70 -3.63
CA GLY A 330 18.59 23.32 -3.95
C GLY A 330 17.64 22.70 -2.92
N GLY A 331 16.77 21.81 -3.36
CA GLY A 331 15.89 21.05 -2.49
C GLY A 331 16.62 19.93 -1.73
N GLY A 332 16.14 19.63 -0.53
CA GLY A 332 16.60 18.50 0.28
C GLY A 332 16.08 17.16 -0.23
N GLY A 333 16.82 16.09 0.01
CA GLY A 333 16.39 14.72 -0.25
C GLY A 333 15.23 14.30 0.65
N GLY A 334 14.38 13.42 0.12
CA GLY A 334 13.19 12.88 0.78
C GLY A 334 13.46 11.60 1.59
N SER A 335 12.39 10.86 1.93
CA SER A 335 12.46 9.63 2.73
C SER A 335 12.02 8.42 1.92
N ILE A 336 12.75 7.31 2.07
CA ILE A 336 12.34 6.02 1.53
C ILE A 336 12.33 4.99 2.66
N MET A 337 11.18 4.39 2.95
CA MET A 337 11.02 3.35 3.96
C MET A 337 10.53 2.06 3.33
N MET A 338 11.17 0.94 3.65
CA MET A 338 10.80 -0.40 3.19
C MET A 338 10.80 -1.35 4.39
N ILE A 339 9.63 -1.90 4.70
CA ILE A 339 9.43 -2.80 5.84
C ILE A 339 8.78 -4.09 5.32
N SER A 340 9.47 -5.22 5.51
CA SER A 340 9.15 -6.51 4.91
C SER A 340 9.06 -7.61 5.97
N GLY A 341 8.00 -8.40 5.93
CA GLY A 341 7.90 -9.69 6.64
C GLY A 341 8.76 -10.80 6.01
N GLY A 342 9.33 -10.55 4.82
CA GLY A 342 10.36 -11.37 4.18
C GLY A 342 11.71 -10.66 4.13
N ASP A 343 12.40 -10.76 3.00
CA ASP A 343 13.64 -10.04 2.73
C ASP A 343 13.37 -8.64 2.13
N VAL A 344 14.36 -7.75 2.26
CA VAL A 344 14.51 -6.57 1.39
C VAL A 344 15.73 -6.76 0.51
N ARG A 345 15.55 -6.82 -0.81
CA ARG A 345 16.63 -7.09 -1.77
C ARG A 345 16.79 -5.94 -2.73
N LEU A 346 17.98 -5.33 -2.74
CA LEU A 346 18.30 -4.17 -3.57
C LEU A 346 19.37 -4.55 -4.60
N ALA A 347 18.92 -4.73 -5.84
CA ALA A 347 19.78 -4.89 -7.01
C ALA A 347 19.80 -3.65 -7.91
N GLY A 348 18.87 -2.71 -7.74
CA GLY A 348 18.80 -1.43 -8.45
C GLY A 348 18.91 -0.21 -7.52
N PRO A 349 19.08 1.01 -8.06
CA PRO A 349 19.34 2.20 -7.26
C PRO A 349 18.14 2.65 -6.42
N VAL A 350 18.40 2.96 -5.14
CA VAL A 350 17.48 3.62 -4.21
C VAL A 350 18.15 4.91 -3.73
N ARG A 351 17.59 6.08 -4.07
CA ARG A 351 18.23 7.38 -3.81
C ARG A 351 17.28 8.40 -3.20
N ALA A 352 17.77 9.07 -2.18
CA ALA A 352 17.12 10.20 -1.54
C ALA A 352 18.14 11.35 -1.42
N ASN A 353 18.74 11.73 -2.54
CA ASN A 353 19.86 12.65 -2.55
C ASN A 353 19.39 14.10 -2.41
N LYS A 354 20.23 14.94 -1.80
CA LYS A 354 20.10 16.38 -1.92
C LYS A 354 20.29 16.85 -3.36
N ALA A 355 19.86 18.06 -3.63
CA ALA A 355 20.19 18.77 -4.86
C ALA A 355 21.08 19.99 -4.61
N ASN A 356 21.80 20.38 -5.66
CA ASN A 356 22.59 21.60 -5.68
C ASN A 356 21.68 22.82 -5.84
N GLY A 357 22.14 23.97 -5.33
CA GLY A 357 21.57 25.25 -5.71
C GLY A 357 21.88 25.60 -7.16
N GLY A 358 21.13 26.54 -7.71
CA GLY A 358 21.36 27.08 -9.04
C GLY A 358 22.68 27.84 -9.10
N SER A 359 23.38 27.71 -10.23
CA SER A 359 24.66 28.34 -10.51
C SER A 359 24.58 29.15 -11.80
N ASP A 360 24.88 30.45 -11.73
CA ASP A 360 25.09 31.35 -12.87
C ASP A 360 26.11 32.44 -12.50
N ALA A 361 26.23 33.53 -13.27
CA ALA A 361 27.19 34.62 -13.08
C ALA A 361 27.10 35.35 -11.71
N GLY A 362 26.03 35.10 -10.94
CA GLY A 362 25.86 35.57 -9.56
C GLY A 362 26.27 34.53 -8.50
N PRO A 363 25.92 34.73 -7.22
CA PRO A 363 26.25 33.81 -6.15
C PRO A 363 25.38 32.57 -6.23
N THR A 364 26.01 31.41 -6.09
CA THR A 364 25.36 30.11 -6.11
C THR A 364 24.35 29.97 -4.97
N GLY A 365 23.19 29.39 -5.26
CA GLY A 365 22.24 29.01 -4.22
C GLY A 365 22.81 27.95 -3.27
N GLY A 366 22.28 27.88 -2.04
CA GLY A 366 22.65 26.87 -1.07
C GLY A 366 22.27 25.46 -1.51
N GLN A 367 23.06 24.46 -1.13
CA GLN A 367 22.73 23.05 -1.37
C GLN A 367 21.65 22.56 -0.40
N GLY A 368 20.80 21.63 -0.83
CA GLY A 368 19.85 20.96 0.05
C GLY A 368 20.51 20.03 1.07
N ALA A 369 19.73 19.57 2.05
CA ALA A 369 20.11 18.50 2.97
C ALA A 369 19.94 17.12 2.31
N ASP A 370 20.75 16.14 2.73
CA ASP A 370 20.61 14.76 2.27
C ASP A 370 19.32 14.14 2.86
N GLY A 371 18.71 13.21 2.12
CA GLY A 371 17.52 12.47 2.56
C GLY A 371 17.87 11.25 3.41
N ARG A 372 16.92 10.33 3.59
CA ARG A 372 17.10 9.12 4.43
C ARG A 372 16.44 7.88 3.86
N THR A 373 16.94 6.73 4.27
CA THR A 373 16.39 5.43 3.91
C THR A 373 16.26 4.53 5.14
N TRP A 374 15.12 3.88 5.36
CA TRP A 374 14.95 2.89 6.43
C TRP A 374 14.48 1.56 5.86
N LEU A 375 15.31 0.54 5.99
CA LEU A 375 15.10 -0.76 5.37
C LEU A 375 15.08 -1.81 6.47
N LEU A 376 14.00 -2.57 6.59
CA LEU A 376 13.89 -3.67 7.52
C LEU A 376 13.24 -4.86 6.84
N GLY A 377 13.90 -6.02 6.92
CA GLY A 377 13.35 -7.30 6.50
C GLY A 377 13.47 -8.30 7.63
N GLN A 378 12.41 -9.07 7.90
CA GLN A 378 12.48 -10.17 8.86
C GLN A 378 13.51 -11.24 8.46
N GLY A 379 13.61 -11.53 7.16
CA GLY A 379 14.60 -12.46 6.58
C GLY A 379 15.98 -11.83 6.37
N GLY A 380 16.06 -10.50 6.44
CA GLY A 380 17.29 -9.72 6.33
C GLY A 380 17.26 -8.71 5.19
N ILE A 381 18.40 -8.07 4.96
CA ILE A 381 18.62 -7.08 3.90
C ILE A 381 19.77 -7.58 3.03
N SER A 382 19.54 -7.68 1.73
CA SER A 382 20.56 -8.08 0.75
C SER A 382 20.78 -6.97 -0.28
N ILE A 383 22.02 -6.56 -0.49
CA ILE A 383 22.39 -5.49 -1.41
C ILE A 383 23.40 -6.05 -2.41
N ALA A 384 23.00 -6.15 -3.68
CA ALA A 384 23.74 -6.84 -4.73
C ALA A 384 24.27 -5.86 -5.80
N LEU A 385 24.71 -4.68 -5.39
CA LEU A 385 25.16 -3.62 -6.30
C LEU A 385 26.71 -3.49 -6.30
N PRO A 386 27.41 -3.77 -7.41
CA PRO A 386 28.86 -3.63 -7.49
C PRO A 386 29.27 -2.15 -7.39
N GLY A 387 30.12 -1.81 -6.42
CA GLY A 387 30.63 -0.44 -6.23
C GLY A 387 29.60 0.56 -5.68
N TYR A 388 28.37 0.10 -5.40
CA TYR A 388 27.38 0.89 -4.71
C TYR A 388 27.54 0.66 -3.22
N ALA A 389 28.20 1.60 -2.58
CA ALA A 389 28.04 1.72 -1.17
C ALA A 389 26.73 2.48 -0.94
N ILE A 390 25.93 2.06 0.06
CA ILE A 390 24.91 2.91 0.67
C ILE A 390 25.67 4.06 1.35
N ASN A 391 26.21 4.95 0.52
CA ASN A 391 27.04 6.09 0.91
C ASN A 391 26.20 7.29 0.50
N VAL A 392 25.54 8.03 1.39
CA VAL A 392 25.88 8.28 2.80
C VAL A 392 24.59 8.64 3.55
N GLU A 393 24.12 7.77 4.45
CA GLU A 393 23.39 8.25 5.63
C GLU A 393 24.39 8.98 6.52
N ASN A 394 24.07 10.19 7.00
CA ASN A 394 24.32 10.49 8.41
C ASN A 394 23.64 11.75 8.95
N PRO A 395 22.87 11.64 10.05
CA PRO A 395 23.05 12.61 11.13
C PRO A 395 23.60 12.05 12.45
N TYR A 396 24.23 10.87 12.42
CA TYR A 396 25.23 10.35 13.39
C TYR A 396 24.82 9.30 14.44
N THR A 397 23.95 8.34 14.09
CA THR A 397 24.13 6.89 14.37
C THR A 397 22.85 6.11 14.01
N GLN A 398 22.76 5.62 12.77
CA GLN A 398 22.10 4.36 12.36
C GLN A 398 20.69 4.07 12.90
N LEU A 399 19.69 4.81 12.41
CA LEU A 399 18.29 4.39 12.50
C LEU A 399 17.92 3.35 11.43
N ALA A 400 18.72 3.20 10.37
CA ALA A 400 18.41 2.33 9.23
C ALA A 400 18.26 0.84 9.57
N VAL A 401 18.75 0.38 10.72
CA VAL A 401 18.52 -0.99 11.22
C VAL A 401 18.09 -0.94 12.69
N GLU A 402 17.33 0.11 13.06
CA GLU A 402 16.74 0.10 14.38
C GLU A 402 15.52 -0.81 14.40
N GLY A 403 15.68 -1.88 15.16
CA GLY A 403 14.67 -2.88 15.39
C GLY A 403 14.65 -3.99 14.34
N ASN A 404 13.74 -4.93 14.55
CA ASN A 404 13.57 -6.11 13.71
C ASN A 404 12.09 -6.27 13.40
N VAL A 405 11.75 -6.57 12.15
CA VAL A 405 10.40 -6.99 11.79
C VAL A 405 10.15 -8.36 12.41
N ARG A 406 9.06 -8.44 13.17
CA ARG A 406 8.64 -9.62 13.93
C ARG A 406 7.12 -9.76 13.88
N TYR A 407 6.63 -10.97 14.10
CA TYR A 407 5.24 -11.21 14.39
C TYR A 407 4.94 -10.94 15.86
N ARG A 408 3.80 -10.32 16.14
CA ARG A 408 3.42 -10.00 17.52
C ARG A 408 3.11 -11.25 18.34
N THR A 409 3.46 -11.20 19.61
CA THR A 409 3.31 -12.30 20.60
C THR A 409 2.70 -11.81 21.93
N ASP A 410 2.35 -10.54 22.02
CA ASP A 410 1.99 -9.86 23.27
C ASP A 410 0.54 -10.06 23.70
N LYS A 411 -0.32 -10.59 22.83
CA LYS A 411 -1.74 -10.81 23.10
C LYS A 411 -2.36 -11.88 22.18
N THR A 412 -3.63 -12.16 22.42
CA THR A 412 -4.49 -12.91 21.50
C THR A 412 -5.08 -11.97 20.45
N PHE A 413 -4.95 -12.32 19.18
CA PHE A 413 -5.47 -11.59 18.03
C PHE A 413 -6.82 -12.16 17.61
N THR A 414 -7.72 -11.31 17.13
CA THR A 414 -9.07 -11.74 16.75
C THR A 414 -9.31 -11.52 15.26
N TYR A 415 -10.07 -12.41 14.63
CA TYR A 415 -10.66 -12.25 13.30
C TYR A 415 -12.13 -12.67 13.37
N THR A 416 -12.98 -11.98 12.62
CA THR A 416 -14.39 -12.38 12.50
C THR A 416 -14.74 -12.60 11.04
N THR A 417 -15.29 -13.77 10.71
CA THR A 417 -15.65 -14.12 9.33
C THR A 417 -16.82 -13.26 8.83
N SER A 418 -17.04 -13.31 7.50
CA SER A 418 -18.32 -12.91 6.93
C SER A 418 -19.45 -13.84 7.39
N ILE A 419 -20.69 -13.46 7.10
CA ILE A 419 -21.86 -14.28 7.44
C ILE A 419 -21.95 -15.43 6.43
N HIS A 420 -22.04 -16.65 6.95
CA HIS A 420 -22.25 -17.86 6.17
C HIS A 420 -23.71 -18.29 6.23
N ASP A 421 -24.32 -18.57 5.08
CA ASP A 421 -25.64 -19.17 4.99
C ASP A 421 -25.50 -20.70 5.00
N SER A 422 -26.06 -21.37 6.01
CA SER A 422 -26.10 -22.84 6.05
C SER A 422 -27.13 -23.44 5.08
N PHE A 423 -27.96 -22.61 4.45
CA PHE A 423 -29.09 -23.00 3.59
C PHE A 423 -30.12 -23.92 4.25
N THR A 424 -30.08 -24.05 5.58
CA THR A 424 -31.01 -24.85 6.36
C THR A 424 -31.49 -24.07 7.58
N SER A 425 -32.77 -24.25 7.95
CA SER A 425 -33.26 -23.80 9.25
C SER A 425 -32.85 -24.84 10.29
N LYS A 426 -31.95 -24.49 11.20
CA LYS A 426 -31.46 -25.31 12.32
C LYS A 426 -30.32 -26.33 12.04
N PRO A 427 -29.19 -25.93 11.41
CA PRO A 427 -28.05 -26.83 11.24
C PRO A 427 -27.54 -27.34 12.59
N THR A 428 -27.02 -28.56 12.67
CA THR A 428 -26.26 -29.00 13.84
C THR A 428 -24.78 -29.03 13.48
N ILE A 429 -23.94 -28.22 14.14
CA ILE A 429 -22.49 -28.29 13.89
C ILE A 429 -21.95 -29.53 14.60
N ASN A 430 -21.40 -30.44 13.80
CA ASN A 430 -20.80 -31.68 14.28
C ASN A 430 -19.36 -31.47 14.70
N SER A 431 -18.59 -30.75 13.88
CA SER A 431 -17.20 -30.45 14.15
C SER A 431 -16.74 -29.22 13.40
N VAL A 432 -15.72 -28.56 13.96
CA VAL A 432 -14.94 -27.54 13.27
C VAL A 432 -13.48 -27.95 13.33
N VAL A 433 -12.88 -28.05 12.16
CA VAL A 433 -11.51 -28.52 11.99
C VAL A 433 -10.70 -27.38 11.39
N PRO A 434 -9.86 -26.69 12.19
CA PRO A 434 -8.90 -25.73 11.66
C PRO A 434 -7.78 -26.47 10.92
N ILE A 435 -7.41 -25.95 9.75
CA ILE A 435 -6.19 -26.33 9.04
C ILE A 435 -5.17 -25.25 9.34
N GLN A 436 -4.23 -25.56 10.22
CA GLN A 436 -3.37 -24.57 10.88
C GLN A 436 -1.93 -25.07 10.99
N ASN A 437 -1.00 -24.13 11.07
CA ASN A 437 0.40 -24.38 11.45
C ASN A 437 0.70 -23.57 12.72
N LEU A 438 0.87 -24.25 13.85
CA LEU A 438 1.07 -23.63 15.16
C LEU A 438 2.45 -23.97 15.72
N PRO A 439 3.30 -22.95 15.98
CA PRO A 439 4.48 -23.10 16.81
C PRO A 439 4.14 -23.62 18.20
N THR A 440 5.13 -24.20 18.87
CA THR A 440 4.99 -24.67 20.26
C THR A 440 4.46 -23.56 21.17
N GLY A 441 3.34 -23.82 21.84
CA GLY A 441 2.69 -22.88 22.77
C GLY A 441 1.67 -21.94 22.12
N SER A 442 1.64 -21.83 20.79
CA SER A 442 0.61 -21.07 20.08
C SER A 442 -0.72 -21.81 20.10
N GLN A 443 -1.83 -21.06 20.05
CA GLN A 443 -3.18 -21.61 20.20
C GLN A 443 -4.15 -20.91 19.25
N ILE A 444 -5.12 -21.68 18.72
CA ILE A 444 -6.29 -21.15 18.02
C ILE A 444 -7.54 -21.58 18.79
N GLN A 445 -8.35 -20.59 19.15
CA GLN A 445 -9.68 -20.77 19.69
C GLN A 445 -10.69 -20.30 18.65
N LEU A 446 -11.66 -21.16 18.37
CA LEU A 446 -12.76 -20.86 17.47
C LEU A 446 -14.02 -20.70 18.30
N GLU A 447 -14.80 -19.68 17.96
CA GLU A 447 -16.10 -19.43 18.53
C GLU A 447 -17.08 -19.12 17.40
N TRP A 448 -18.37 -19.26 17.69
CA TRP A 448 -19.41 -19.04 16.69
C TRP A 448 -20.61 -18.33 17.30
N THR A 449 -21.39 -17.73 16.42
CA THR A 449 -22.70 -17.18 16.75
C THR A 449 -23.62 -17.39 15.55
N SER A 450 -24.92 -17.25 15.75
CA SER A 450 -25.91 -17.46 14.70
C SER A 450 -27.07 -16.48 14.78
N SER A 451 -27.83 -16.38 13.68
CA SER A 451 -29.07 -15.62 13.59
C SER A 451 -29.97 -16.15 12.47
N ASP A 452 -31.24 -15.79 12.51
CA ASP A 452 -32.18 -16.01 11.39
C ASP A 452 -32.16 -14.87 10.37
N THR A 453 -31.36 -13.83 10.59
CA THR A 453 -31.17 -12.69 9.68
C THR A 453 -29.75 -12.66 9.12
N SER A 454 -29.61 -12.29 7.85
CA SER A 454 -28.32 -12.22 7.14
C SER A 454 -27.49 -10.96 7.46
N SER A 455 -27.94 -10.13 8.41
CA SER A 455 -27.35 -8.82 8.72
C SER A 455 -27.17 -8.60 10.23
N PHE A 456 -26.93 -9.66 10.98
CA PHE A 456 -26.87 -9.60 12.44
C PHE A 456 -25.48 -9.21 12.95
N THR A 457 -25.47 -8.49 14.07
CA THR A 457 -24.25 -8.21 14.86
C THR A 457 -24.20 -9.16 16.05
N PRO A 458 -23.11 -9.93 16.25
CA PRO A 458 -22.98 -10.83 17.39
C PRO A 458 -23.08 -10.08 18.73
N SER A 459 -24.03 -10.46 19.60
CA SER A 459 -24.10 -9.98 20.99
C SER A 459 -23.33 -10.88 21.97
N SER A 460 -23.11 -12.14 21.59
CA SER A 460 -22.38 -13.15 22.34
C SER A 460 -21.77 -14.18 21.39
N TRP A 461 -20.75 -14.88 21.91
CA TRP A 461 -20.00 -15.90 21.19
C TRP A 461 -20.04 -17.21 21.97
N ASN A 462 -20.23 -18.32 21.26
CA ASN A 462 -20.31 -19.65 21.84
C ASN A 462 -19.05 -20.45 21.50
N SER A 463 -18.55 -21.23 22.45
CA SER A 463 -17.50 -22.21 22.19
C SER A 463 -18.07 -23.46 21.51
N PHE A 464 -17.20 -24.24 20.83
CA PHE A 464 -17.59 -25.49 20.18
C PHE A 464 -17.74 -26.63 21.18
N ASN A 465 -18.79 -26.58 21.99
CA ASN A 465 -19.16 -27.64 22.92
C ASN A 465 -20.45 -28.25 22.37
N SER A 466 -20.35 -29.05 21.29
CA SER A 466 -21.44 -29.79 20.61
C SER A 466 -22.86 -29.24 20.85
N ALA A 467 -23.30 -28.26 20.04
CA ALA A 467 -24.59 -27.61 20.22
C ALA A 467 -25.42 -27.66 18.93
N GLN A 468 -26.72 -27.96 19.06
CA GLN A 468 -27.69 -27.71 18.00
C GLN A 468 -27.73 -26.21 17.73
N ILE A 469 -27.58 -25.80 16.47
CA ILE A 469 -27.74 -24.40 16.09
C ILE A 469 -29.18 -24.22 15.66
N GLY A 470 -29.90 -23.33 16.34
CA GLY A 470 -31.31 -23.08 16.05
C GLY A 470 -31.56 -22.20 14.82
N GLN A 471 -30.51 -21.77 14.10
CA GLN A 471 -30.54 -20.58 13.25
C GLN A 471 -29.73 -20.76 11.95
N ARG A 472 -30.17 -20.09 10.88
CA ARG A 472 -29.67 -20.31 9.51
C ARG A 472 -28.30 -19.68 9.22
N TYR A 473 -28.08 -18.45 9.66
CA TYR A 473 -26.88 -17.68 9.35
C TYR A 473 -25.86 -17.85 10.46
N LEU A 474 -24.62 -18.16 10.09
CA LEU A 474 -23.51 -18.43 10.99
C LEU A 474 -22.44 -17.35 10.83
N LYS A 475 -21.77 -17.01 11.93
CA LYS A 475 -20.56 -16.18 11.92
C LYS A 475 -19.56 -16.78 12.89
N PHE A 476 -18.28 -16.74 12.53
CA PHE A 476 -17.21 -17.32 13.34
C PHE A 476 -16.28 -16.22 13.83
N ARG A 477 -15.81 -16.36 15.08
CA ARG A 477 -14.73 -15.56 15.66
C ARG A 477 -13.55 -16.48 15.89
N ILE A 478 -12.41 -16.06 15.38
CA ILE A 478 -11.15 -16.78 15.43
C ILE A 478 -10.25 -15.98 16.34
N GLN A 479 -9.76 -16.62 17.39
CA GLN A 479 -8.83 -16.04 18.35
C GLN A 479 -7.52 -16.82 18.24
N LEU A 480 -6.43 -16.12 17.97
CA LEU A 480 -5.12 -16.73 17.74
C LEU A 480 -4.10 -16.11 18.69
N THR A 481 -3.47 -16.96 19.49
CA THR A 481 -2.36 -16.60 20.36
C THR A 481 -1.08 -17.09 19.71
N ASN A 482 -0.17 -16.16 19.42
CA ASN A 482 1.12 -16.45 18.80
C ASN A 482 2.24 -16.34 19.83
N THR A 483 3.15 -17.30 19.83
CA THR A 483 4.28 -17.38 20.78
C THR A 483 5.64 -17.25 20.11
N ASP A 484 5.70 -17.25 18.79
CA ASP A 484 6.95 -17.17 18.02
C ASP A 484 6.97 -15.92 17.14
N GLU A 485 8.01 -15.10 17.30
CA GLU A 485 8.17 -13.83 16.60
C GLU A 485 8.69 -13.98 15.17
N THR A 486 9.15 -15.19 14.79
CA THR A 486 9.82 -15.48 13.51
C THR A 486 9.09 -16.49 12.66
N SER A 487 8.46 -17.49 13.27
CA SER A 487 7.65 -18.50 12.59
C SER A 487 6.22 -18.38 13.10
N PRO A 488 5.35 -17.57 12.49
CA PRO A 488 4.06 -17.25 13.09
C PRO A 488 3.12 -18.46 13.13
N ALA A 489 2.24 -18.46 14.13
CA ALA A 489 1.00 -19.24 14.06
C ALA A 489 0.15 -18.78 12.87
N THR A 490 -0.31 -19.72 12.05
CA THR A 490 -1.13 -19.42 10.86
C THR A 490 -2.35 -20.34 10.78
N LEU A 491 -3.43 -19.82 10.20
CA LEU A 491 -4.64 -20.57 9.88
C LEU A 491 -4.92 -20.48 8.38
N ASP A 492 -4.80 -21.58 7.67
CA ASP A 492 -4.97 -21.66 6.21
C ASP A 492 -6.45 -21.82 5.82
N ALA A 493 -7.20 -22.59 6.60
CA ALA A 493 -8.62 -22.80 6.36
C ALA A 493 -9.33 -23.27 7.62
N MET A 494 -10.66 -23.18 7.58
CA MET A 494 -11.53 -23.77 8.58
C MET A 494 -12.62 -24.58 7.89
N SER A 495 -12.72 -25.86 8.25
CA SER A 495 -13.79 -26.73 7.76
C SER A 495 -14.83 -26.94 8.86
N VAL A 496 -16.06 -26.54 8.58
CA VAL A 496 -17.22 -26.69 9.46
C VAL A 496 -18.09 -27.80 8.91
N ASN A 497 -18.13 -28.93 9.60
CA ASN A 497 -19.01 -30.04 9.26
C ASN A 497 -20.31 -29.88 10.04
N TYR A 498 -21.43 -29.90 9.32
CA TYR A 498 -22.75 -29.77 9.93
C TYR A 498 -23.76 -30.72 9.30
N ASP A 499 -24.72 -31.14 10.11
CA ASP A 499 -25.89 -31.85 9.62
C ASP A 499 -26.96 -30.83 9.21
N PRO A 500 -27.36 -30.81 7.93
CA PRO A 500 -28.49 -29.99 7.53
C PRO A 500 -29.75 -30.53 8.21
N TYR A 501 -30.56 -29.65 8.78
CA TYR A 501 -31.84 -30.06 9.34
C TYR A 501 -32.71 -30.59 8.20
N ARG A 502 -32.98 -31.89 8.22
CA ARG A 502 -34.07 -32.42 7.41
C ARG A 502 -35.36 -31.98 8.09
N GLN A 503 -36.15 -31.15 7.42
CA GLN A 503 -37.58 -31.12 7.69
C GLN A 503 -38.06 -32.57 7.52
N GLN A 504 -38.29 -33.25 8.63
CA GLN A 504 -39.09 -34.46 8.61
C GLN A 504 -40.43 -34.03 8.03
N ASP A 505 -40.88 -34.78 7.02
CA ASP A 505 -42.08 -34.59 6.21
C ASP A 505 -43.05 -33.59 6.82
N PHE A 506 -43.44 -32.56 6.07
CA PHE A 506 -44.54 -31.68 6.45
C PHE A 506 -45.72 -32.57 6.85
N GLN A 507 -45.90 -32.73 8.17
CA GLN A 507 -47.07 -33.41 8.68
C GLN A 507 -48.19 -32.40 8.50
N PHE A 508 -48.85 -32.52 7.35
CA PHE A 508 -50.16 -31.92 7.16
C PHE A 508 -51.05 -32.56 8.24
N SER A 509 -51.18 -31.88 9.39
CA SER A 509 -52.30 -32.08 10.31
C SER A 509 -53.55 -32.07 9.43
N GLY A 510 -54.38 -33.10 9.56
CA GLY A 510 -55.55 -33.35 8.71
C GLY A 510 -56.63 -32.27 8.80
N GLY A 511 -56.31 -31.03 8.46
CA GLY A 511 -57.25 -30.01 8.06
C GLY A 511 -57.69 -30.28 6.63
N CYS A 512 -58.95 -30.02 6.32
CA CYS A 512 -59.61 -30.26 5.03
C CYS A 512 -59.05 -29.43 3.85
N GLY A 513 -57.79 -28.99 3.91
CA GLY A 513 -57.10 -28.34 2.81
C GLY A 513 -56.68 -29.38 1.77
N ARG A 514 -57.40 -29.41 0.65
CA ARG A 514 -56.98 -30.14 -0.56
C ARG A 514 -55.66 -29.55 -1.04
N VAL A 515 -54.55 -30.26 -0.86
CA VAL A 515 -53.30 -29.97 -1.57
C VAL A 515 -53.59 -30.21 -3.04
N ILE A 516 -53.88 -29.14 -3.78
CA ILE A 516 -53.85 -29.19 -5.24
C ILE A 516 -52.37 -29.29 -5.57
N THR A 517 -51.87 -30.52 -5.72
CA THR A 517 -50.61 -30.74 -6.41
C THR A 517 -50.83 -30.23 -7.82
N SER A 518 -50.45 -28.98 -8.10
CA SER A 518 -50.14 -28.59 -9.46
C SER A 518 -49.11 -29.62 -9.90
N ALA A 519 -49.47 -30.42 -10.91
CA ALA A 519 -48.66 -31.54 -11.34
C ALA A 519 -47.26 -31.00 -11.67
N ASN A 520 -46.31 -31.22 -10.76
CA ASN A 520 -44.92 -30.93 -10.98
C ASN A 520 -44.52 -31.75 -12.21
N SER A 521 -44.31 -31.05 -13.31
CA SER A 521 -43.93 -31.57 -14.62
C SER A 521 -42.69 -32.46 -14.53
N SER A 522 -41.87 -32.33 -13.47
CA SER A 522 -40.73 -33.20 -13.18
C SER A 522 -41.11 -34.64 -12.82
N ALA A 523 -42.22 -34.90 -12.13
CA ALA A 523 -42.65 -36.28 -11.83
C ALA A 523 -43.15 -36.99 -13.10
N ILE A 524 -43.87 -36.27 -13.96
CA ILE A 524 -44.26 -36.75 -15.29
C ILE A 524 -43.01 -36.94 -16.16
N PHE A 525 -42.02 -36.04 -16.10
CA PHE A 525 -40.76 -36.17 -16.86
C PHE A 525 -39.93 -37.38 -16.40
N ILE A 526 -39.84 -37.64 -15.10
CA ILE A 526 -39.14 -38.78 -14.54
C ILE A 526 -39.87 -40.08 -14.92
N LEU A 527 -41.21 -40.09 -14.85
CA LEU A 527 -42.03 -41.22 -15.31
C LEU A 527 -41.88 -41.44 -16.83
N LEU A 528 -41.84 -40.37 -17.62
CA LEU A 528 -41.62 -40.42 -19.07
C LEU A 528 -40.21 -40.91 -19.40
N MET A 529 -39.17 -40.49 -18.68
CA MET A 529 -37.81 -41.01 -18.84
C MET A 529 -37.75 -42.50 -18.46
N LEU A 530 -38.38 -42.89 -17.35
CA LEU A 530 -38.47 -44.29 -16.92
C LEU A 530 -39.23 -45.18 -17.91
N LEU A 531 -40.21 -44.63 -18.63
CA LEU A 531 -40.96 -45.36 -19.68
C LEU A 531 -40.28 -45.30 -21.06
N ALA A 532 -39.60 -44.19 -21.39
CA ALA A 532 -38.99 -43.97 -22.69
C ALA A 532 -37.63 -44.68 -22.83
N ILE A 533 -36.82 -44.75 -21.78
CA ILE A 533 -35.50 -45.43 -21.84
C ILE A 533 -35.64 -46.92 -22.20
N PRO A 534 -36.55 -47.72 -21.59
CA PRO A 534 -36.79 -49.09 -22.01
C PRO A 534 -37.27 -49.19 -23.47
N LEU A 535 -38.11 -48.24 -23.91
CA LEU A 535 -38.66 -48.21 -25.26
C LEU A 535 -37.57 -47.90 -26.30
N ILE A 536 -36.71 -46.91 -26.04
CA ILE A 536 -35.57 -46.54 -26.89
C ILE A 536 -34.56 -47.70 -26.96
N CYS A 537 -34.26 -48.35 -25.84
CA CYS A 537 -33.40 -49.53 -25.80
C CYS A 537 -34.02 -50.71 -26.59
N ALA A 538 -35.33 -50.92 -26.48
CA ALA A 538 -36.05 -51.98 -27.22
C ALA A 538 -36.09 -51.71 -28.73
N VAL A 539 -36.18 -50.44 -29.16
CA VAL A 539 -36.14 -50.05 -30.58
C VAL A 539 -34.72 -50.14 -31.13
N GLY A 540 -33.69 -49.71 -30.39
CA GLY A 540 -32.28 -49.81 -30.80
C GLY A 540 -31.80 -51.26 -31.00
N LEU A 541 -32.33 -52.20 -30.22
CA LEU A 541 -32.01 -53.64 -30.35
C LEU A 541 -32.67 -54.31 -31.57
N ARG A 542 -33.68 -53.71 -32.20
CA ARG A 542 -34.34 -54.27 -33.40
C ARG A 542 -33.63 -53.94 -34.72
N PHE A 543 -32.66 -53.03 -34.74
CA PHE A 543 -31.93 -52.64 -35.96
C PHE A 543 -30.62 -53.38 -36.21
N LYS A 544 -30.34 -54.46 -35.46
CA LYS A 544 -29.21 -55.35 -35.76
C LYS A 544 -29.69 -56.70 -36.31
N LYS A 545 -30.10 -56.69 -37.59
CA LYS A 545 -30.21 -57.90 -38.41
C LYS A 545 -29.76 -57.60 -39.84
N VAL A 546 -28.60 -58.19 -40.16
CA VAL A 546 -27.97 -58.43 -41.48
C VAL A 546 -27.56 -57.19 -42.26
#